data_AF-A0A9D9U130-F1
#
_entry.id   AF-A0A9D9U130-F1
#
_cell.length_a   1.000
_cell.length_b   1.000
_cell.length_c   1.000
_cell.angle_alpha   90.00
_cell.angle_beta   90.00
_cell.angle_gamma   90.00
#
_symmetry.space_group_name_H-M   'P 1'
#
loop_
_entity.id
_entity.type
_entity.pdbx_description
1 polymer ?
#
loop_
_entity_poly.entity_id
_entity_poly.type
_entity_poly.pdbx_seq_one_letter_code
_entity_poly.pdbx_strand_id
1 'polypeptide(L)' 'DKGKDGVLIIKTKARGLKESNPLIVLDGKIISQQEMDNLSPHTIESVNVLKGKTATDLYPEKGKEGVIIITTKK' A
#
# COMPACT_ATOMS: atom_id res chain seq x y z
N ASP A 1 -20.99 -31.26 13.52
CA ASP A 1 -22.01 -30.38 14.08
C ASP A 1 -22.38 -29.34 13.03
N LYS A 2 -23.64 -29.31 12.56
CA LYS A 2 -24.10 -28.45 11.48
C LYS A 2 -24.55 -27.12 12.09
N GLY A 3 -23.92 -26.02 11.67
CA GLY A 3 -24.38 -24.67 12.02
C GLY A 3 -25.81 -24.47 11.51
N LYS A 4 -26.70 -24.10 12.42
CA LYS A 4 -28.01 -23.57 12.09
C LYS A 4 -27.77 -22.27 11.30
N ASP A 5 -28.54 -22.06 10.23
CA ASP A 5 -28.59 -20.80 9.44
C ASP A 5 -27.50 -20.56 8.38
N GLY A 6 -26.88 -21.61 7.82
CA GLY A 6 -26.14 -21.48 6.55
C GLY A 6 -24.88 -20.60 6.59
N VAL A 7 -24.45 -20.16 7.77
CA VAL A 7 -23.24 -19.36 7.96
C VAL A 7 -22.02 -20.28 7.97
N LEU A 8 -21.21 -20.22 6.91
CA LEU A 8 -19.89 -20.82 6.88
C LEU A 8 -18.89 -19.89 7.58
N ILE A 9 -18.55 -20.17 8.83
CA ILE A 9 -17.49 -19.43 9.53
C ILE A 9 -16.14 -19.98 9.10
N ILE A 10 -15.48 -19.32 8.14
CA ILE A 10 -14.11 -19.63 7.74
C ILE A 10 -13.15 -18.95 8.74
N LYS A 11 -12.69 -19.69 9.76
CA LYS A 11 -11.57 -19.26 10.62
C LYS A 11 -10.24 -19.66 9.96
N THR A 12 -9.79 -18.92 8.95
CA THR A 12 -8.42 -19.07 8.43
C THR A 12 -7.46 -18.38 9.39
N LYS A 13 -6.47 -19.10 9.93
CA LYS A 13 -5.23 -18.46 10.43
C LYS A 13 -4.64 -17.72 9.24
N ALA A 14 -4.64 -16.39 9.25
CA ALA A 14 -3.98 -15.57 8.25
C ALA A 14 -2.45 -15.73 8.36
N ARG A 15 -1.94 -16.93 8.02
CA ARG A 15 -0.52 -17.24 8.01
C ARG A 15 0.02 -16.74 6.67
N GLY A 16 0.24 -15.43 6.57
CA GLY A 16 0.82 -14.84 5.35
C GLY A 16 0.51 -13.38 5.05
N LEU A 17 -0.26 -12.65 5.87
CA LEU A 17 -0.32 -11.20 5.75
C LEU A 17 0.97 -10.63 6.33
N LYS A 18 2.04 -10.64 5.53
CA LYS A 18 3.23 -9.85 5.83
C LYS A 18 2.77 -8.40 5.85
N GLU A 19 2.87 -7.74 6.99
CA GLU A 19 2.75 -6.28 7.07
C GLU A 19 3.91 -5.72 6.24
N SER A 20 3.61 -5.36 4.99
CA SER A 20 4.53 -4.66 4.12
C SER A 20 4.33 -3.17 4.33
N ASN A 21 5.42 -2.48 4.66
CA ASN A 21 5.43 -1.02 4.80
C ASN A 21 6.02 -0.44 3.51
N PRO A 22 5.21 -0.19 2.47
CA PRO A 22 5.71 0.37 1.22
C PRO A 22 6.24 1.78 1.43
N LEU A 23 7.22 2.17 0.61
CA LEU A 23 7.68 3.55 0.55
C LEU A 23 6.61 4.44 -0.10
N ILE A 24 6.28 5.57 0.51
CA ILE A 24 5.32 6.52 -0.06
C ILE A 24 6.09 7.72 -0.63
N VAL A 25 5.77 8.07 -1.87
CA VAL A 25 6.38 9.17 -2.61
C VAL A 25 5.28 10.08 -3.12
N LEU A 26 5.30 11.35 -2.74
CA LEU A 26 4.37 12.39 -3.18
C LEU A 26 5.13 13.42 -4.02
N ASP A 27 4.76 13.57 -5.29
CA ASP A 27 5.37 14.51 -6.25
C ASP A 27 6.91 14.42 -6.28
N GLY A 28 7.43 13.19 -6.21
CA GLY A 28 8.87 12.89 -6.20
C GLY A 28 9.55 13.00 -4.83
N LYS A 29 8.86 13.42 -3.78
CA LYS A 29 9.38 13.48 -2.40
C LYS A 29 8.92 12.28 -1.59
N ILE A 30 9.83 11.65 -0.85
CA ILE A 30 9.48 10.60 0.10
C ILE A 30 8.79 11.26 1.29
N ILE A 31 7.59 10.78 1.62
CA ILE A 31 6.79 11.29 2.73
C ILE A 31 6.54 10.19 3.77
N SER A 32 6.17 10.60 4.98
CA SER A 32 5.74 9.67 6.02
C SER A 32 4.29 9.24 5.82
N GLN A 33 3.89 8.15 6.49
CA GLN A 33 2.50 7.72 6.54
C GLN A 33 1.58 8.84 7.06
N GLN A 34 2.00 9.56 8.12
CA GLN A 34 1.22 10.68 8.65
C GLN A 34 0.99 11.80 7.64
N GLU A 35 1.99 12.12 6.80
CA GLU A 35 1.81 13.13 5.75
C GLU A 35 0.84 12.66 4.67
N MET A 36 0.87 11.37 4.34
CA MET A 36 -0.10 10.75 3.42
C MET A 36 -1.52 10.78 3.99
N ASP A 37 -1.70 10.48 5.28
CA ASP A 37 -3.01 10.54 5.94
C ASP A 37 -3.59 11.96 6.00
N ASN A 38 -2.73 12.99 6.03
CA ASN A 38 -3.15 14.39 5.95
C ASN A 38 -3.41 14.88 4.52
N LEU A 39 -3.06 14.09 3.49
CA LEU A 39 -3.26 14.48 2.10
C LEU A 39 -4.74 14.41 1.73
N SER A 40 -5.26 15.51 1.18
CA SER A 40 -6.65 15.52 0.70
C SER A 40 -6.79 14.65 -0.56
N PRO A 41 -7.76 13.71 -0.61
CA PRO A 41 -7.97 12.90 -1.80
C PRO A 41 -8.39 13.72 -3.03
N HIS A 42 -8.92 14.93 -2.83
CA HIS A 42 -9.30 15.81 -3.94
C HIS A 42 -8.10 16.38 -4.71
N THR A 43 -6.93 16.49 -4.05
CA THR A 43 -5.71 17.01 -4.67
C THR A 43 -4.92 15.93 -5.39
N ILE A 44 -5.26 14.64 -5.20
CA ILE A 44 -4.59 13.53 -5.89
C ILE A 44 -5.02 13.50 -7.36
N GLU A 45 -4.04 13.53 -8.26
CA GLU A 45 -4.21 13.30 -9.69
C GLU A 45 -4.15 11.81 -10.02
N SER A 46 -3.11 11.13 -9.54
CA SER A 46 -2.90 9.69 -9.79
C SER A 46 -2.14 9.02 -8.66
N VAL A 47 -2.34 7.70 -8.53
CA VAL A 47 -1.60 6.81 -7.63
C VAL A 47 -1.07 5.62 -8.43
N ASN A 48 0.25 5.49 -8.46
CA ASN A 48 0.95 4.40 -9.12
C ASN A 48 1.65 3.51 -8.09
N VAL A 49 1.53 2.20 -8.21
CA VAL A 49 2.18 1.25 -7.31
C VAL A 49 3.27 0.49 -8.06
N LEU A 50 4.52 0.71 -7.66
CA LEU A 50 5.67 -0.02 -8.17
C LEU A 50 5.95 -1.25 -7.30
N LYS A 51 6.22 -2.38 -7.96
CA LYS A 51 6.51 -3.67 -7.30
C LYS A 51 7.74 -4.32 -7.93
N GLY A 52 8.39 -5.20 -7.17
CA GLY A 52 9.52 -6.00 -7.65
C GLY A 52 10.66 -5.14 -8.19
N LYS A 53 11.19 -5.52 -9.35
CA LYS A 53 12.40 -4.91 -9.92
C LYS A 53 12.27 -3.39 -10.14
N THR A 54 11.13 -2.93 -10.68
CA THR A 54 10.89 -1.51 -10.97
C THR A 54 10.92 -0.64 -9.71
N ALA A 55 10.44 -1.17 -8.58
CA ALA A 55 10.52 -0.50 -7.29
C ALA A 55 11.96 -0.39 -6.80
N THR A 56 12.74 -1.48 -6.90
CA THR A 56 14.13 -1.52 -6.46
C THR A 56 15.12 -0.81 -7.39
N ASP A 57 14.82 -0.66 -8.68
CA ASP A 57 15.66 0.10 -9.61
C ASP A 57 15.66 1.60 -9.24
N LEU A 58 14.50 2.13 -8.82
CA LEU A 58 14.35 3.54 -8.41
C LEU A 58 14.64 3.74 -6.91
N TYR A 59 14.28 2.77 -6.08
CA TYR A 59 14.41 2.81 -4.62
C TYR A 59 15.02 1.48 -4.11
N PRO A 60 16.35 1.30 -4.13
CA PRO A 60 16.99 -0.01 -3.93
C PRO A 60 16.64 -0.73 -2.63
N GLU A 61 16.90 -0.09 -1.49
CA GLU A 61 16.62 -0.72 -0.19
C GLU A 61 15.17 -0.50 0.25
N LYS A 62 14.62 0.67 -0.04
CA LYS A 62 13.29 1.10 0.40
C LYS A 62 12.14 0.53 -0.44
N GLY A 63 12.41 0.18 -1.70
CA GLY A 63 11.42 -0.37 -2.63
C GLY A 63 11.24 -1.88 -2.54
N LYS A 64 11.99 -2.57 -1.67
CA LYS A 64 11.84 -4.03 -1.44
C LYS A 64 10.44 -4.42 -0.97
N GLU A 65 9.78 -3.52 -0.23
CA GLU A 65 8.39 -3.69 0.25
C GLU A 65 7.36 -3.08 -0.71
N GLY A 66 7.81 -2.54 -1.86
CA GLY A 66 6.99 -1.79 -2.82
C GLY A 66 7.09 -0.27 -2.63
N VAL A 67 6.65 0.47 -3.65
CA VAL A 67 6.63 1.94 -3.64
C VAL A 67 5.28 2.42 -4.15
N ILE A 68 4.65 3.34 -3.42
CA ILE A 68 3.44 4.03 -3.83
C ILE A 68 3.86 5.45 -4.25
N ILE A 69 3.68 5.76 -5.52
CA ILE A 69 3.92 7.08 -6.11
C ILE A 69 2.59 7.78 -6.26
N ILE A 70 2.50 8.99 -5.72
CA ILE A 70 1.31 9.83 -5.72
C ILE A 70 1.69 11.12 -6.42
N THR A 71 0.86 11.53 -7.37
CA THR A 71 1.01 12.79 -8.09
C THR A 71 -0.19 13.66 -7.76
N THR A 72 0.04 14.93 -7.44
CA THR A 72 -1.04 15.89 -7.18
C THR A 72 -1.42 16.67 -8.42
N LYS A 73 -2.67 17.16 -8.43
CA LYS A 73 -3.20 18.03 -9.48
C LYS A 73 -2.49 19.39 -9.45
N LYS A 74 -2.22 19.94 -10.63
CA LYS A 74 -1.74 21.33 -10.80
C LYS A 74 -2.89 22.34 -10.81
#